data_AF-A0AAD6R1M2-F1
#
_entry.id   AF-A0AAD6R1M2-F1
#
_cell.length_a   1.000
_cell.length_b   1.000
_cell.length_c   1.000
_cell.angle_alpha   90.00
_cell.angle_beta   90.00
_cell.angle_gamma   90.00
#
_symmetry.space_group_name_H-M   'P 1'
#
loop_
_entity.id
_entity.type
_entity.pdbx_description
1 polymer ?
#
loop_
_entity_poly.entity_id
_entity_poly.type
_entity_poly.pdbx_seq_one_letter_code
_entity_poly.pdbx_strand_id
1 'polypeptide(L)'
;MANEQYLRALSTLIPFKLHSQLAHVFHFMFFVFGFSLGMVLCLYLRSFPFTLQATPSPVFSPLPSESLLVETIKGTHIFMKEQELLAMHNMSDEELLRRASKVPIAQESAHKLAPKVAFMFLTNGPLPLSLLWEKFFEGHEGLYSIYVHPHPSYNDSWPRSSVFHGRRIPSQAVYWGTGTMIDAERRLLANALLDSSNQRFVLLSESCIPLFNFKTTYDHLMNSNTSFLGSFDDPRKPGRGRYNPRMWPVINITDWRKGSQWLI
;
A
#
# COMPACT_ATOMS: atom_id res chain seq x y z
N MET A 1 26.22 -13.54 -71.00
CA MET A 1 24.95 -13.64 -70.23
C MET A 1 25.16 -13.69 -68.71
N ALA A 2 26.09 -14.48 -68.16
CA ALA A 2 26.28 -14.58 -66.70
C ALA A 2 26.72 -13.26 -66.00
N ASN A 3 27.51 -12.42 -66.66
CA ASN A 3 28.04 -11.18 -66.06
C ASN A 3 26.97 -10.07 -65.86
N GLU A 4 25.96 -10.01 -66.73
CA GLU A 4 24.89 -9.01 -66.59
C GLU A 4 23.93 -9.34 -65.43
N GLN A 5 23.65 -10.63 -65.19
CA GLN A 5 22.81 -11.06 -64.07
C GLN A 5 23.47 -10.77 -62.73
N TYR A 6 24.79 -10.95 -62.61
CA TYR A 6 25.55 -10.64 -61.40
C TYR A 6 25.57 -9.14 -61.09
N LEU A 7 25.76 -8.29 -62.11
CA LEU A 7 25.73 -6.83 -61.96
C LEU A 7 24.33 -6.30 -61.61
N ARG A 8 23.26 -6.88 -62.16
CA ARG A 8 21.87 -6.53 -61.77
C ARG A 8 21.53 -6.95 -60.35
N ALA A 9 22.00 -8.11 -59.90
CA ALA A 9 21.80 -8.56 -58.52
C ALA A 9 22.54 -7.65 -57.51
N LEU A 10 23.78 -7.26 -57.82
CA LEU A 10 24.54 -6.30 -57.02
C LEU A 10 23.88 -4.91 -57.00
N SER A 11 23.36 -4.43 -58.13
CA SER A 11 22.70 -3.12 -58.19
C SER A 11 21.40 -3.05 -57.38
N THR A 12 20.73 -4.18 -57.13
CA THR A 12 19.53 -4.25 -56.28
C THR A 12 19.83 -4.52 -54.81
N LEU A 13 20.89 -5.29 -54.50
CA LEU A 13 21.27 -5.65 -53.13
C LEU A 13 21.92 -4.50 -52.36
N ILE A 14 22.73 -3.67 -53.04
CA ILE A 14 23.43 -2.53 -52.43
C ILE A 14 22.43 -1.47 -51.89
N PRO A 15 21.45 -0.97 -52.65
CA PRO A 15 20.49 0.01 -52.14
C PRO A 15 19.57 -0.56 -51.07
N PHE A 16 19.19 -1.85 -51.15
CA PHE A 16 18.38 -2.51 -50.12
C PHE A 16 19.12 -2.65 -48.78
N LYS A 17 20.40 -3.06 -48.84
CA LYS A 17 21.25 -3.17 -47.65
C LYS A 17 21.55 -1.79 -47.04
N LEU A 18 21.76 -0.77 -47.87
CA LEU A 18 21.93 0.61 -47.42
C LEU A 18 20.66 1.17 -46.76
N HIS A 19 19.48 0.90 -47.33
CA HIS A 19 18.19 1.32 -46.78
C HIS A 19 17.88 0.64 -45.43
N SER A 20 18.15 -0.65 -45.31
CA SER A 20 18.00 -1.40 -44.04
C SER A 20 18.95 -0.88 -42.95
N GLN A 21 20.21 -0.64 -43.27
CA GLN A 21 21.18 -0.07 -42.33
C GLN A 21 20.78 1.34 -41.89
N LEU A 22 20.31 2.17 -42.82
CA LEU A 22 19.81 3.51 -42.52
C LEU A 22 18.58 3.47 -41.61
N ALA A 23 17.66 2.53 -41.83
CA ALA A 23 16.50 2.34 -40.96
C ALA A 23 16.89 1.94 -39.54
N HIS A 24 17.89 1.05 -39.36
CA HIS A 24 18.40 0.69 -38.03
C HIS A 24 19.07 1.87 -37.32
N VAL A 25 19.80 2.70 -38.06
CA VAL A 25 20.38 3.95 -37.51
C VAL A 25 19.28 4.90 -37.05
N PHE A 26 18.21 5.09 -37.82
CA PHE A 26 17.07 5.92 -37.41
C PHE A 26 16.37 5.36 -36.16
N HIS A 27 16.10 4.05 -36.09
CA HIS A 27 15.50 3.44 -34.90
C HIS A 27 16.37 3.59 -33.65
N PHE A 28 17.69 3.43 -33.80
CA PHE A 28 18.63 3.64 -32.71
C PHE A 28 18.63 5.11 -32.25
N MET A 29 18.60 6.07 -33.18
CA MET A 29 18.51 7.50 -32.85
C MET A 29 17.21 7.85 -32.12
N PHE A 30 16.06 7.32 -32.58
CA PHE A 30 14.78 7.50 -31.88
C PHE A 30 14.80 6.88 -30.48
N PHE A 31 15.41 5.70 -30.33
CA PHE A 31 15.55 5.05 -29.03
C PHE A 31 16.41 5.88 -28.07
N VAL A 32 17.57 6.36 -28.51
CA VAL A 32 18.47 7.18 -27.69
C VAL A 32 17.81 8.50 -27.30
N PHE A 33 17.11 9.16 -28.22
CA PHE A 33 16.40 10.42 -27.95
C PHE A 33 15.20 10.21 -27.02
N GLY A 34 14.43 9.15 -27.24
CA GLY A 34 13.31 8.79 -26.36
C GLY A 34 13.77 8.42 -24.95
N PHE A 35 14.87 7.67 -24.86
CA PHE A 35 15.47 7.28 -23.58
C PHE A 35 16.04 8.48 -22.83
N SER A 36 16.73 9.40 -23.50
CA SER A 36 17.28 10.60 -22.86
C SER A 36 16.17 11.55 -22.41
N LEU A 37 15.13 11.77 -23.24
CA LEU A 37 13.96 12.56 -22.87
C LEU A 37 13.21 11.94 -21.66
N GLY A 38 13.04 10.61 -21.67
CA GLY A 38 12.43 9.88 -20.56
C GLY A 38 13.24 9.99 -19.27
N MET A 39 14.56 9.86 -19.34
CA MET A 39 15.44 10.02 -18.18
C MET A 39 15.42 11.44 -17.63
N VAL A 40 15.44 12.46 -18.49
CA VAL A 40 15.31 13.87 -18.08
C VAL A 40 13.95 14.13 -17.43
N LEU A 41 12.86 13.61 -18.00
CA LEU A 41 11.52 13.75 -17.42
C LEU A 41 11.42 13.05 -16.06
N CYS A 42 11.97 11.85 -15.91
CA CYS A 42 12.02 11.13 -14.63
C CYS A 42 12.84 11.88 -13.58
N LEU A 43 14.00 12.43 -13.95
CA LEU A 43 14.82 13.23 -13.04
C LEU A 43 14.11 14.54 -12.67
N TYR A 44 13.41 15.17 -13.61
CA TYR A 44 12.63 16.39 -13.38
C TYR A 44 11.46 16.14 -12.44
N LEU A 45 10.67 15.09 -12.66
CA LEU A 45 9.58 14.67 -11.77
C LEU A 45 10.09 14.30 -10.37
N ARG A 46 11.27 13.69 -10.27
CA ARG A 46 11.91 13.40 -8.98
C ARG A 46 12.43 14.65 -8.27
N SER A 47 12.76 15.70 -9.03
CA SER A 47 13.29 16.96 -8.51
C SER A 47 12.20 17.98 -8.21
N PHE A 48 10.94 17.72 -8.59
CA PHE A 48 9.82 18.56 -8.18
C PHE A 48 9.53 18.34 -6.69
N PRO A 49 9.70 19.36 -5.84
CA PRO A 49 9.05 19.35 -4.55
C PRO A 49 7.55 19.50 -4.82
N PHE A 50 6.75 18.51 -4.44
CA PHE A 50 5.30 18.69 -4.31
C PHE A 50 5.04 19.69 -3.17
N THR A 51 5.22 20.98 -3.44
CA THR A 51 4.75 22.03 -2.55
C THR A 51 3.27 22.19 -2.84
N LEU A 52 2.44 21.38 -2.18
CA LEU A 52 1.02 21.68 -2.05
C LEU A 52 0.91 22.99 -1.29
N GLN A 53 0.83 24.09 -2.01
CA GLN A 53 0.58 25.40 -1.43
C GLN A 53 -0.83 25.33 -0.85
N ALA A 54 -0.91 25.22 0.48
CA ALA A 54 -2.17 25.30 1.19
C ALA A 54 -2.79 26.66 0.86
N THR A 55 -3.88 26.66 0.11
CA THR A 55 -4.74 27.84 -0.01
C THR A 55 -5.19 28.23 1.40
N PRO A 56 -5.09 29.51 1.79
CA PRO A 56 -5.60 29.94 3.09
C PRO A 56 -7.10 29.63 3.16
N SER A 57 -7.48 28.82 4.13
CA SER A 57 -8.86 28.52 4.46
C SER A 57 -9.64 29.82 4.71
N PRO A 58 -10.92 29.91 4.32
CA PRO A 58 -11.76 31.03 4.74
C PRO A 58 -11.79 31.06 6.27
N VAL A 59 -11.61 32.27 6.83
CA VAL A 59 -11.67 32.54 8.27
C VAL A 59 -13.05 32.13 8.78
N PHE A 60 -13.13 31.00 9.47
CA PHE A 60 -14.31 30.62 10.25
C PHE A 60 -14.32 31.39 11.58
N SER A 61 -15.48 31.95 11.89
CA SER A 61 -15.84 32.62 13.15
C SER A 61 -15.85 31.64 14.35
N PRO A 62 -15.95 32.13 15.61
CA PRO A 62 -15.18 31.59 16.72
C PRO A 62 -15.70 30.31 17.37
N LEU A 63 -14.72 29.47 17.73
CA LEU A 63 -14.55 28.59 18.90
C LEU A 63 -15.77 27.81 19.45
N PRO A 64 -15.69 26.46 19.56
CA PRO A 64 -16.51 25.73 20.51
C PRO A 64 -16.01 25.98 21.93
N SER A 65 -16.94 25.98 22.89
CA SER A 65 -16.69 26.17 24.33
C SER A 65 -15.47 25.39 24.84
N GLU A 66 -14.66 26.05 25.67
CA GLU A 66 -13.39 25.58 26.24
C GLU A 66 -13.48 24.18 26.90
N SER A 67 -14.67 23.77 27.34
CA SER A 67 -14.93 22.44 27.89
C SER A 67 -14.82 21.31 26.87
N LEU A 68 -15.29 21.52 25.63
CA LEU A 68 -15.23 20.51 24.57
C LEU A 68 -13.79 20.31 24.07
N LEU A 69 -13.02 21.38 23.95
CA LEU A 69 -11.61 21.32 23.55
C LEU A 69 -10.77 20.52 24.56
N VAL A 70 -11.00 20.73 25.87
CA VAL A 70 -10.25 19.99 26.91
C VAL A 70 -10.63 18.50 26.93
N GLU A 71 -11.90 18.16 26.68
CA GLU A 71 -12.32 16.75 26.56
C GLU A 71 -11.78 16.09 25.29
N THR A 72 -11.81 16.78 24.14
CA THR A 72 -11.23 16.30 22.88
C THR A 72 -9.73 16.10 23.02
N ILE A 73 -8.98 17.05 23.59
CA ILE A 73 -7.53 16.93 23.77
C ILE A 73 -7.16 15.78 24.72
N LYS A 74 -7.91 15.61 25.83
CA LYS A 74 -7.69 14.48 26.74
C LYS A 74 -8.03 13.14 26.06
N GLY A 75 -9.13 13.07 25.32
CA GLY A 75 -9.54 11.88 24.57
C GLY A 75 -8.51 11.48 23.51
N THR A 76 -8.06 12.43 22.71
CA THR A 76 -7.03 12.22 21.69
C THR A 76 -5.72 11.76 22.32
N HIS A 77 -5.28 12.37 23.42
CA HIS A 77 -4.02 11.97 24.06
C HIS A 77 -4.08 10.57 24.69
N ILE A 78 -5.23 10.16 25.24
CA ILE A 78 -5.44 8.80 25.75
C ILE A 78 -5.44 7.79 24.60
N PHE A 79 -6.17 8.09 23.53
CA PHE A 79 -6.27 7.24 22.33
C PHE A 79 -4.91 7.02 21.65
N MET A 80 -4.13 8.10 21.46
CA MET A 80 -2.79 8.00 20.88
C MET A 80 -1.89 7.12 21.74
N LYS A 81 -1.93 7.29 23.07
CA LYS A 81 -1.11 6.51 24.01
C LYS A 81 -1.49 5.03 24.06
N GLU A 82 -2.78 4.71 23.98
CA GLU A 82 -3.26 3.32 23.93
C GLU A 82 -2.77 2.63 22.65
N GLN A 83 -2.86 3.31 21.51
CA GLN A 83 -2.40 2.74 20.25
C GLN A 83 -0.88 2.61 20.17
N GLU A 84 -0.13 3.54 20.76
CA GLU A 84 1.32 3.40 20.92
C GLU A 84 1.70 2.17 21.75
N LEU A 85 1.00 1.91 22.86
CA LEU A 85 1.25 0.75 23.71
C LEU A 85 0.92 -0.57 23.01
N LEU A 86 -0.13 -0.60 22.20
CA LEU A 86 -0.51 -1.78 21.42
C LEU A 86 0.46 -2.05 20.26
N ALA A 87 0.93 -1.01 19.58
CA ALA A 87 1.86 -1.14 18.46
C ALA A 87 3.30 -1.43 18.93
N MET A 88 3.73 -0.89 20.07
CA MET A 88 5.11 -1.03 20.56
C MET A 88 5.22 -2.11 21.65
N HIS A 89 5.17 -3.37 21.23
CA HIS A 89 5.35 -4.53 22.11
C HIS A 89 6.64 -5.31 21.79
N ASN A 90 7.11 -6.15 22.71
CA ASN A 90 8.28 -7.03 22.51
C ASN A 90 7.90 -8.53 22.40
N MET A 91 6.72 -8.84 21.87
CA MET A 91 6.26 -10.22 21.66
C MET A 91 6.93 -10.85 20.42
N SER A 92 7.20 -12.15 20.47
CA SER A 92 7.53 -12.94 19.28
C SER A 92 6.30 -13.11 18.39
N ASP A 93 6.50 -13.53 17.14
CA ASP A 93 5.38 -13.77 16.22
C ASP A 93 4.44 -14.85 16.73
N GLU A 94 4.97 -15.92 17.34
CA GLU A 94 4.17 -17.00 17.90
C GLU A 94 3.27 -16.49 19.04
N GLU A 95 3.83 -15.68 19.95
CA GLU A 95 3.07 -15.13 21.06
C GLU A 95 2.04 -14.11 20.58
N LEU A 96 2.41 -13.24 19.64
CA LEU A 96 1.51 -12.26 19.02
C LEU A 96 0.32 -12.96 18.34
N LEU A 97 0.60 -13.94 17.48
CA LEU A 97 -0.44 -14.68 16.75
C LEU A 97 -1.33 -15.50 17.71
N ARG A 98 -0.75 -16.08 18.76
CA ARG A 98 -1.49 -16.81 19.79
C ARG A 98 -2.41 -15.89 20.59
N ARG A 99 -2.01 -14.64 20.85
CA ARG A 99 -2.89 -13.66 21.51
C ARG A 99 -3.99 -13.20 20.58
N ALA A 100 -3.65 -12.83 19.35
CA ALA A 100 -4.61 -12.39 18.34
C ALA A 100 -5.70 -13.44 18.10
N SER A 101 -5.36 -14.74 18.12
CA SER A 101 -6.35 -15.82 17.96
C SER A 101 -7.27 -16.04 19.16
N LYS A 102 -6.94 -15.46 20.32
CA LYS A 102 -7.71 -15.58 21.56
C LYS A 102 -8.48 -14.32 21.90
N VAL A 103 -8.31 -13.24 21.13
CA VAL A 103 -9.12 -12.03 21.33
C VAL A 103 -10.56 -12.43 21.11
N PRO A 104 -11.42 -12.35 22.14
CA PRO A 104 -12.82 -12.70 21.96
C PRO A 104 -13.38 -11.75 20.91
N ILE A 105 -14.14 -12.28 19.95
CA ILE A 105 -15.02 -11.47 19.11
C ILE A 105 -16.16 -11.01 20.03
N ALA A 106 -15.84 -10.08 20.94
CA ALA A 106 -16.70 -9.68 22.03
C ALA A 106 -17.77 -8.73 21.46
N GLN A 107 -18.84 -9.31 20.92
CA GLN A 107 -20.09 -8.59 20.72
C GLN A 107 -20.57 -7.93 22.04
N GLU A 108 -20.22 -8.50 23.20
CA GLU A 108 -20.73 -8.05 24.51
C GLU A 108 -19.95 -6.87 25.13
N SER A 109 -18.66 -6.66 24.81
CA SER A 109 -17.91 -5.48 25.29
C SER A 109 -17.82 -4.33 24.27
N ALA A 110 -18.18 -4.60 23.01
CA ALA A 110 -18.21 -3.61 21.92
C ALA A 110 -19.24 -2.48 22.15
N HIS A 111 -20.22 -2.66 23.04
CA HIS A 111 -21.23 -1.64 23.33
C HIS A 111 -20.70 -0.37 24.02
N LYS A 112 -19.43 -0.33 24.45
CA LYS A 112 -18.84 0.86 25.08
C LYS A 112 -17.86 1.64 24.21
N LEU A 113 -17.35 1.09 23.12
CA LEU A 113 -16.32 1.73 22.28
C LEU A 113 -16.82 1.85 20.84
N ALA A 114 -16.59 3.00 20.22
CA ALA A 114 -16.93 3.20 18.82
C ALA A 114 -16.15 2.20 17.94
N PRO A 115 -16.80 1.55 16.96
CA PRO A 115 -16.12 0.61 16.08
C PRO A 115 -15.08 1.34 15.22
N LYS A 116 -13.95 0.69 14.95
CA LYS A 116 -12.83 1.28 14.23
C LYS A 116 -12.51 0.54 12.93
N VAL A 117 -11.95 1.28 11.97
CA VAL A 117 -11.28 0.72 10.80
C VAL A 117 -9.77 0.70 11.04
N ALA A 118 -9.15 -0.47 10.95
CA ALA A 118 -7.71 -0.62 11.03
C ALA A 118 -7.06 -0.42 9.67
N PHE A 119 -6.26 0.64 9.54
CA PHE A 119 -5.43 0.92 8.37
C PHE A 119 -4.03 0.37 8.61
N MET A 120 -3.68 -0.67 7.84
CA MET A 120 -2.44 -1.42 7.95
C MET A 120 -1.54 -1.09 6.76
N PHE A 121 -0.47 -0.34 7.01
CA PHE A 121 0.47 0.08 6.00
C PHE A 121 1.69 -0.86 5.99
N LEU A 122 1.83 -1.64 4.92
CA LEU A 122 3.04 -2.39 4.64
C LEU A 122 3.93 -1.55 3.73
N THR A 123 5.08 -1.08 4.25
CA THR A 123 5.96 -0.16 3.51
C THR A 123 7.39 -0.66 3.46
N ASN A 124 8.12 -0.30 2.40
CA ASN A 124 9.57 -0.56 2.36
C ASN A 124 10.38 0.55 3.06
N GLY A 125 9.80 1.74 3.26
CA GLY A 125 10.48 2.87 3.86
C GLY A 125 9.50 4.01 4.18
N PRO A 126 9.80 5.26 3.78
CA PRO A 126 8.96 6.41 4.13
C PRO A 126 7.56 6.28 3.52
N LEU A 127 6.60 6.98 4.14
CA LEU A 127 5.27 7.22 3.59
C LEU A 127 5.26 8.60 2.91
N PRO A 128 5.63 8.72 1.62
CA PRO A 128 5.73 10.02 0.93
C PRO A 128 4.37 10.73 0.82
N LEU A 129 3.27 9.97 0.90
CA LEU A 129 1.90 10.47 0.82
C LEU A 129 1.27 10.66 2.21
N SER A 130 2.09 10.72 3.28
CA SER A 130 1.62 10.86 4.66
C SER A 130 0.74 12.09 4.86
N LEU A 131 1.07 13.24 4.28
CA LEU A 131 0.27 14.46 4.39
C LEU A 131 -1.15 14.29 3.82
N LEU A 132 -1.33 13.48 2.78
CA LEU A 132 -2.65 13.18 2.23
C LEU A 132 -3.45 12.32 3.21
N TRP A 133 -2.81 11.33 3.80
CA TRP A 133 -3.42 10.48 4.81
C TRP A 133 -3.71 11.23 6.11
N GLU A 134 -2.85 12.16 6.54
CA GLU A 134 -3.10 13.05 7.67
C GLU A 134 -4.38 13.86 7.46
N LYS A 135 -4.54 14.48 6.29
CA LYS A 135 -5.79 15.17 5.92
C LYS A 135 -7.00 14.25 5.85
N PHE A 136 -6.81 13.00 5.42
CA PHE A 136 -7.89 12.02 5.40
C PHE A 136 -8.35 11.68 6.83
N PHE A 137 -7.43 11.54 7.78
CA PHE A 137 -7.74 11.14 9.16
C PHE A 137 -8.14 12.30 10.09
N GLU A 138 -7.79 13.54 9.75
CA GLU A 138 -8.04 14.74 10.55
C GLU A 138 -9.49 14.83 11.06
N GLY A 139 -9.67 14.96 12.38
CA GLY A 139 -10.97 15.14 13.03
C GLY A 139 -11.82 13.87 13.18
N HIS A 140 -11.24 12.69 12.90
CA HIS A 140 -11.93 11.40 13.01
C HIS A 140 -11.27 10.47 14.04
N GLU A 141 -10.56 11.04 15.02
CA GLU A 141 -9.88 10.30 16.07
C GLU A 141 -10.87 9.40 16.83
N GLY A 142 -10.46 8.17 17.12
CA GLY A 142 -11.33 7.17 17.75
C GLY A 142 -12.14 6.30 16.80
N LEU A 143 -12.23 6.62 15.50
CA LEU A 143 -12.90 5.80 14.47
C LEU A 143 -11.96 4.96 13.61
N TYR A 144 -10.65 5.08 13.85
CA TYR A 144 -9.64 4.34 13.11
C TYR A 144 -8.47 3.92 13.99
N SER A 145 -7.65 3.01 13.47
CA SER A 145 -6.34 2.70 14.03
C SER A 145 -5.33 2.54 12.92
N ILE A 146 -4.10 3.00 13.14
CA ILE A 146 -3.02 2.93 12.15
C ILE A 146 -1.94 1.99 12.66
N TYR A 147 -1.50 1.07 11.81
CA TYR A 147 -0.37 0.18 12.03
C TYR A 147 0.57 0.26 10.83
N VAL A 148 1.86 0.44 11.07
CA VAL A 148 2.87 0.59 10.01
C VAL A 148 3.94 -0.48 10.19
N HIS A 149 4.19 -1.26 9.15
CA HIS A 149 5.27 -2.24 9.07
C HIS A 149 6.28 -1.78 8.00
N PRO A 150 7.23 -0.90 8.36
CA PRO A 150 8.32 -0.51 7.48
C PRO A 150 9.44 -1.56 7.45
N HIS A 151 10.40 -1.43 6.54
CA HIS A 151 11.62 -2.23 6.60
C HIS A 151 12.37 -2.01 7.94
N PRO A 152 12.95 -3.04 8.60
CA PRO A 152 13.56 -2.89 9.92
C PRO A 152 14.67 -1.84 10.01
N SER A 153 15.45 -1.70 8.93
CA SER A 153 16.53 -0.70 8.86
C SER A 153 16.04 0.73 8.63
N TYR A 154 14.75 0.92 8.31
CA TYR A 154 14.19 2.25 8.18
C TYR A 154 14.01 2.86 9.58
N ASN A 155 14.63 4.02 9.78
CA ASN A 155 14.42 4.80 11.00
C ASN A 155 13.21 5.70 10.80
N ASP A 156 12.20 5.49 11.62
CA ASP A 156 10.92 6.17 11.49
C ASP A 156 10.96 7.44 12.34
N SER A 157 10.77 8.60 11.70
CA SER A 157 10.83 9.90 12.38
C SER A 157 9.56 10.68 12.11
N TRP A 158 8.54 10.44 12.93
CA TRP A 158 7.30 11.20 12.90
C TRP A 158 7.30 12.30 13.96
N PRO A 159 6.80 13.51 13.67
CA PRO A 159 6.46 14.48 14.70
C PRO A 159 5.38 13.92 15.62
N ARG A 160 5.38 14.29 16.91
CA ARG A 160 4.34 13.86 17.87
C ARG A 160 2.91 14.25 17.46
N SER A 161 2.77 15.26 16.62
CA SER A 161 1.49 15.71 16.07
C SER A 161 0.99 14.85 14.90
N SER A 162 1.84 13.99 14.32
CA SER A 162 1.46 13.15 13.18
C SER A 162 0.62 11.97 13.63
N VAL A 163 -0.38 11.62 12.83
CA VAL A 163 -1.21 10.40 13.03
C VAL A 163 -0.38 9.11 12.95
N PHE A 164 0.80 9.16 12.33
CA PHE A 164 1.73 8.05 12.19
C PHE A 164 2.74 7.93 13.35
N HIS A 165 2.75 8.90 14.28
CA HIS A 165 3.61 8.81 15.46
C HIS A 165 3.30 7.57 16.30
N GLY A 166 4.35 6.79 16.59
CA GLY A 166 4.26 5.60 17.43
C GLY A 166 3.34 4.50 16.88
N ARG A 167 3.13 4.48 15.55
CA ARG A 167 2.28 3.48 14.87
C ARG A 167 3.06 2.30 14.30
N ARG A 168 4.37 2.32 14.45
CA ARG A 168 5.27 1.28 13.97
C ARG A 168 5.13 0.02 14.81
N ILE A 169 4.83 -1.10 14.15
CA ILE A 169 4.85 -2.42 14.78
C ILE A 169 6.25 -3.05 14.70
N PRO A 170 6.59 -4.05 15.55
CA PRO A 170 7.80 -4.84 15.38
C PRO A 170 7.83 -5.47 13.99
N SER A 171 8.80 -5.03 13.18
CA SER A 171 8.86 -5.34 11.75
C SER A 171 10.05 -6.23 11.43
N GLN A 172 9.92 -7.06 10.40
CA GLN A 172 10.99 -7.89 9.85
C GLN A 172 11.26 -7.55 8.37
N ALA A 173 12.39 -7.99 7.82
CA ALA A 173 12.72 -7.70 6.43
C ALA A 173 11.74 -8.40 5.48
N VAL A 174 11.25 -7.67 4.49
CA VAL A 174 10.27 -8.15 3.51
C VAL A 174 10.90 -8.11 2.13
N TYR A 175 10.81 -9.25 1.43
CA TYR A 175 11.32 -9.41 0.08
C TYR A 175 10.18 -9.74 -0.87
N TRP A 176 10.12 -9.01 -1.99
CA TRP A 176 9.04 -9.11 -2.96
C TRP A 176 8.91 -10.53 -3.52
N GLY A 177 7.67 -11.04 -3.58
CA GLY A 177 7.34 -12.36 -4.13
C GLY A 177 7.76 -13.54 -3.25
N THR A 178 8.13 -13.31 -1.99
CA THR A 178 8.53 -14.35 -1.04
C THR A 178 7.53 -14.51 0.10
N GLY A 179 7.67 -15.58 0.89
CA GLY A 179 6.83 -15.81 2.08
C GLY A 179 6.90 -14.70 3.12
N THR A 180 7.99 -13.93 3.17
CA THR A 180 8.15 -12.82 4.12
C THR A 180 7.09 -11.72 3.97
N MET A 181 6.49 -11.57 2.79
CA MET A 181 5.34 -10.67 2.59
C MET A 181 4.12 -11.14 3.38
N ILE A 182 3.81 -12.44 3.31
CA ILE A 182 2.71 -13.05 4.05
C ILE A 182 2.96 -12.92 5.55
N ASP A 183 4.20 -13.13 5.99
CA ASP A 183 4.55 -12.97 7.41
C ASP A 183 4.36 -11.53 7.89
N ALA A 184 4.71 -10.53 7.09
CA ALA A 184 4.49 -9.12 7.43
C ALA A 184 3.00 -8.74 7.48
N GLU A 185 2.19 -9.23 6.54
CA GLU A 185 0.74 -9.06 6.57
C GLU A 185 0.12 -9.70 7.81
N ARG A 186 0.56 -10.91 8.17
CA ARG A 186 0.13 -11.59 9.40
C ARG A 186 0.50 -10.80 10.65
N ARG A 187 1.68 -10.16 10.70
CA ARG A 187 2.08 -9.29 11.82
C ARG A 187 1.21 -8.06 11.93
N LEU A 188 0.94 -7.38 10.80
CA LEU A 188 0.03 -6.24 10.74
C LEU A 188 -1.36 -6.61 11.24
N LEU A 189 -1.93 -7.68 10.70
CA LEU A 189 -3.26 -8.16 11.07
C LEU A 189 -3.32 -8.58 12.54
N ALA A 190 -2.32 -9.31 13.02
CA ALA A 190 -2.29 -9.75 14.42
C ALA A 190 -2.19 -8.57 15.40
N ASN A 191 -1.39 -7.55 15.10
CA ASN A 191 -1.35 -6.31 15.88
C ASN A 191 -2.70 -5.59 15.86
N ALA A 192 -3.34 -5.50 14.69
CA ALA A 192 -4.65 -4.89 14.54
C ALA A 192 -5.74 -5.62 15.32
N LEU A 193 -5.68 -6.96 15.39
CA LEU A 193 -6.62 -7.80 16.13
C LEU A 193 -6.51 -7.65 17.65
N LEU A 194 -5.38 -7.17 18.19
CA LEU A 194 -5.26 -6.92 19.63
C LEU A 194 -6.18 -5.79 20.11
N ASP A 195 -6.53 -4.84 19.24
CA ASP A 195 -7.56 -3.84 19.52
C ASP A 195 -8.94 -4.41 19.16
N SER A 196 -9.67 -4.87 20.17
CA SER A 196 -11.03 -5.43 20.01
C SER A 196 -12.06 -4.45 19.44
N SER A 197 -11.77 -3.14 19.37
CA SER A 197 -12.65 -2.16 18.72
C SER A 197 -12.50 -2.13 17.19
N ASN A 198 -11.44 -2.73 16.64
CA ASN A 198 -11.27 -2.84 15.18
C ASN A 198 -12.24 -3.86 14.60
N GLN A 199 -13.08 -3.41 13.66
CA GLN A 199 -14.08 -4.25 12.99
C GLN A 199 -13.83 -4.44 11.48
N ARG A 200 -12.98 -3.60 10.87
CA ARG A 200 -12.61 -3.65 9.45
C ARG A 200 -11.11 -3.48 9.33
N PHE A 201 -10.49 -4.11 8.33
CA PHE A 201 -9.03 -4.19 8.20
C PHE A 201 -8.62 -3.88 6.76
N VAL A 202 -7.98 -2.74 6.55
CA VAL A 202 -7.59 -2.23 5.24
C VAL A 202 -6.08 -2.39 5.09
N LEU A 203 -5.62 -3.21 4.14
CA LEU A 203 -4.18 -3.37 3.83
C LEU A 203 -3.76 -2.42 2.71
N LEU A 204 -2.72 -1.63 2.96
CA LEU A 204 -2.22 -0.56 2.08
C LEU A 204 -0.70 -0.62 1.89
N SER A 205 -0.22 -0.05 0.79
CA SER A 205 1.21 0.28 0.58
C SER A 205 1.47 1.77 0.74
N GLU A 206 2.76 2.15 0.71
CA GLU A 206 3.19 3.55 0.65
C GLU A 206 2.70 4.32 -0.59
N SER A 207 2.23 3.62 -1.63
CA SER A 207 1.75 4.20 -2.88
C SER A 207 0.22 4.34 -2.95
N CYS A 208 -0.50 3.81 -1.96
CA CYS A 208 -1.96 3.87 -1.93
C CYS A 208 -2.46 5.26 -1.55
N ILE A 209 -3.58 5.67 -2.14
CA ILE A 209 -4.27 6.93 -1.84
C ILE A 209 -5.76 6.68 -1.58
N PRO A 210 -6.38 7.44 -0.66
CA PRO A 210 -7.83 7.46 -0.55
C PRO A 210 -8.44 8.23 -1.73
N LEU A 211 -9.51 7.68 -2.31
CA LEU A 211 -10.26 8.33 -3.41
C LEU A 211 -11.49 9.11 -2.92
N PHE A 212 -11.96 8.80 -1.72
CA PHE A 212 -13.10 9.44 -1.07
C PHE A 212 -12.68 9.96 0.30
N ASN A 213 -13.47 10.85 0.89
CA ASN A 213 -13.23 11.32 2.26
C ASN A 213 -13.43 10.20 3.29
N PHE A 214 -12.95 10.45 4.52
CA PHE A 214 -13.00 9.45 5.59
C PHE A 214 -14.42 9.01 5.89
N LYS A 215 -15.35 9.94 6.11
CA LYS A 215 -16.74 9.60 6.46
C LYS A 215 -17.38 8.67 5.44
N THR A 216 -17.23 8.98 4.15
CA THR A 216 -17.77 8.14 3.07
C THR A 216 -17.17 6.74 3.08
N THR A 217 -15.84 6.66 3.26
CA THR A 217 -15.12 5.39 3.32
C THR A 217 -15.53 4.58 4.53
N TYR A 218 -15.51 5.19 5.71
CA TYR A 218 -15.89 4.58 6.98
C TYR A 218 -17.33 4.06 6.94
N ASP A 219 -18.29 4.89 6.52
CA ASP A 219 -19.70 4.50 6.43
C ASP A 219 -19.88 3.32 5.44
N HIS A 220 -19.18 3.34 4.30
CA HIS A 220 -19.24 2.23 3.35
C HIS A 220 -18.69 0.93 3.95
N LEU A 221 -17.54 0.98 4.60
CA LEU A 221 -16.89 -0.20 5.18
C LEU A 221 -17.69 -0.77 6.35
N MET A 222 -18.16 0.09 7.26
CA MET A 222 -18.90 -0.34 8.45
C MET A 222 -20.27 -0.91 8.12
N ASN A 223 -20.93 -0.42 7.07
CA ASN A 223 -22.22 -0.93 6.62
C ASN A 223 -22.11 -2.14 5.68
N SER A 224 -20.90 -2.48 5.21
CA SER A 224 -20.67 -3.67 4.39
C SER A 224 -20.70 -4.94 5.22
N ASN A 225 -21.40 -5.97 4.73
CA ASN A 225 -21.38 -7.33 5.30
C ASN A 225 -20.40 -8.27 4.58
N THR A 226 -19.58 -7.74 3.66
CA THR A 226 -18.66 -8.52 2.82
C THR A 226 -17.25 -7.96 2.90
N SER A 227 -16.26 -8.85 2.75
CA SER A 227 -14.87 -8.49 2.51
C SER A 227 -14.61 -8.26 1.02
N PHE A 228 -13.67 -7.38 0.71
CA PHE A 228 -13.28 -7.02 -0.65
C PHE A 228 -11.91 -7.62 -0.96
N LEU A 229 -11.91 -8.71 -1.73
CA LEU A 229 -10.72 -9.49 -2.06
C LEU A 229 -10.64 -9.70 -3.56
N GLY A 230 -9.46 -9.53 -4.14
CA GLY A 230 -9.20 -9.95 -5.51
C GLY A 230 -9.15 -11.48 -5.57
N SER A 231 -10.08 -12.12 -6.27
CA SER A 231 -10.06 -13.57 -6.47
C SER A 231 -10.62 -13.91 -7.83
N PHE A 232 -9.77 -14.42 -8.72
CA PHE A 232 -10.14 -14.80 -10.07
C PHE A 232 -9.35 -16.02 -10.55
N ASP A 233 -9.91 -16.71 -11.53
CA ASP A 233 -9.26 -17.83 -12.19
C ASP A 233 -8.45 -17.32 -13.40
N ASP A 234 -7.13 -17.46 -13.34
CA ASP A 234 -6.24 -17.08 -14.45
C ASP A 234 -5.66 -18.35 -15.08
N PRO A 235 -6.14 -18.79 -16.26
CA PRO A 235 -5.69 -20.03 -16.88
C PRO A 235 -4.25 -19.95 -17.41
N ARG A 236 -3.62 -18.77 -17.41
CA ARG A 236 -2.29 -18.53 -17.99
C ARG A 236 -1.18 -18.99 -17.05
N LYS A 237 0.06 -18.97 -17.55
CA LYS A 237 1.28 -19.30 -16.78
C LYS A 237 1.37 -18.59 -15.42
N PRO A 238 1.03 -17.29 -15.29
CA PRO A 238 1.08 -16.60 -14.00
C PRO A 238 -0.02 -16.98 -12.99
N GLY A 239 -1.07 -17.68 -13.40
CA GLY A 239 -2.17 -18.15 -12.54
C GLY A 239 -2.09 -19.65 -12.31
N ARG A 240 -2.93 -20.44 -13.00
CA ARG A 240 -2.94 -21.91 -12.93
C ARG A 240 -1.59 -22.54 -13.27
N GLY A 241 -0.78 -21.92 -14.12
CA GLY A 241 0.57 -22.42 -14.41
C GLY A 241 1.53 -22.38 -13.22
N ARG A 242 1.17 -21.70 -12.12
CA ARG A 242 1.92 -21.71 -10.84
C ARG A 242 1.37 -22.74 -9.84
N TYR A 243 0.27 -23.41 -10.14
CA TYR A 243 -0.27 -24.45 -9.28
C TYR A 243 0.72 -25.60 -9.13
N ASN A 244 1.02 -26.00 -7.90
CA ASN A 244 1.85 -27.15 -7.58
C ASN A 244 0.94 -28.38 -7.32
N PRO A 245 1.01 -29.45 -8.12
CA PRO A 245 0.19 -30.65 -7.93
C PRO A 245 0.31 -31.31 -6.56
N ARG A 246 1.41 -31.06 -5.81
CA ARG A 246 1.59 -31.58 -4.45
C ARG A 246 0.65 -30.93 -3.41
N MET A 247 -0.04 -29.85 -3.76
CA MET A 247 -1.04 -29.22 -2.88
C MET A 247 -2.35 -30.02 -2.82
N TRP A 248 -2.59 -30.93 -3.77
CA TRP A 248 -3.70 -31.88 -3.72
C TRP A 248 -3.43 -32.95 -2.63
N PRO A 249 -4.44 -33.36 -1.83
CA PRO A 249 -5.86 -33.04 -1.96
C PRO A 249 -6.33 -31.79 -1.21
N VAL A 250 -5.46 -31.12 -0.45
CA VAL A 250 -5.85 -29.98 0.42
C VAL A 250 -6.34 -28.78 -0.40
N ILE A 251 -5.68 -28.49 -1.52
CA ILE A 251 -6.08 -27.42 -2.44
C ILE A 251 -6.21 -28.01 -3.84
N ASN A 252 -7.44 -28.13 -4.33
CA ASN A 252 -7.71 -28.56 -5.70
C ASN A 252 -7.36 -27.44 -6.70
N ILE A 253 -6.96 -27.79 -7.91
CA ILE A 253 -6.71 -26.82 -8.98
C ILE A 253 -7.96 -26.01 -9.34
N THR A 254 -9.15 -26.57 -9.15
CA THR A 254 -10.43 -25.85 -9.35
C THR A 254 -10.63 -24.72 -8.35
N ASP A 255 -10.01 -24.85 -7.17
CA ASP A 255 -10.09 -23.90 -6.06
C ASP A 255 -8.90 -22.93 -6.07
N TRP A 256 -7.92 -23.15 -6.96
CA TRP A 256 -6.78 -22.25 -7.14
C TRP A 256 -7.25 -20.92 -7.75
N ARG A 257 -7.02 -19.84 -7.01
CA ARG A 257 -7.37 -18.47 -7.40
C ARG A 257 -6.16 -17.56 -7.32
N LYS A 258 -6.18 -16.53 -8.14
CA LYS A 258 -5.21 -15.44 -8.16
C LYS A 258 -5.89 -14.15 -7.70
N GLY A 259 -5.14 -13.28 -7.05
CA GLY A 259 -5.62 -12.02 -6.50
C GLY A 259 -4.54 -10.96 -6.45
N SER A 260 -4.94 -9.72 -6.24
CA SER A 260 -4.05 -8.72 -5.66
C SER A 260 -3.75 -9.07 -4.21
N GLN A 261 -2.62 -8.60 -3.71
CA GLN A 261 -2.26 -8.69 -2.30
C GLN A 261 -3.23 -7.89 -1.40
N TRP A 262 -3.72 -6.76 -1.91
CA TRP A 262 -4.53 -5.81 -1.15
C TRP A 262 -5.92 -6.37 -0.83
N LEU A 263 -6.35 -6.11 0.41
CA LEU A 263 -7.62 -6.55 0.98
C LEU A 263 -8.27 -5.46 1.83
N ILE A 264 -9.59 -5.55 1.94
CA ILE A 264 -10.43 -4.73 2.83
C ILE A 264 -11.51 -5.60 3.49
#